data_AF-A0A3U8JHG2-F1
#
_entry.id   AF-A0A3U8JHG2-F1
#
_cell.length_a   1.000
_cell.length_b   1.000
_cell.length_c   1.000
_cell.angle_alpha   90.00
_cell.angle_beta   90.00
_cell.angle_gamma   90.00
#
_symmetry.space_group_name_H-M   'P 1'
#
loop_
_entity.id
_entity.type
_entity.pdbx_description
1 polymer ?
#
loop_
_entity_poly.entity_id
_entity_poly.type
_entity_poly.pdbx_seq_one_letter_code
_entity_poly.pdbx_strand_id
1 'polypeptide(L)'
;MTKPTHGLSPALIVLMSVATGLAVASNYYAQPLLDTIAHHFSLSASSAGFIVTAAQLGYAAGLLFLVPLGDMFERRTLIVSMTLLAAGGMLITASSQSLSMMILGTALTGLFSVVAQILVPLAATLATPATRGKVVGTIMSGLLLGILLARTVAGLLANLGGWRTVFWVASALMALMAVALWRGLPKLKSDTHLNYPQLLGSVFSLFIHDKLLRTRALLGCLTFANFSILWTSMAFLLAAPPFGYSEGMIGLFGLAGAAGALGARPAGGFADKGKSHLTTTFGLLLLLLSWLAIWLGHTSVLALIIGILVLDLTVQGVHITNQTVIYRLHPGARNRLTAGYMTSYFIGGAAGSLISASAWQHAGWAGVCLSGVTVALLNLLVWWRGFHRQEAVN
;
A
#
# COMPACT_ATOMS: atom_id res chain seq x y z
N MET A 1 -13.66 -33.99 14.06
CA MET A 1 -13.39 -32.54 13.94
C MET A 1 -14.71 -31.81 13.80
N THR A 2 -15.22 -31.21 14.87
CA THR A 2 -16.42 -30.37 14.83
C THR A 2 -16.04 -29.03 14.20
N LYS A 3 -16.52 -28.75 12.98
CA LYS A 3 -16.48 -27.38 12.44
C LYS A 3 -17.22 -26.50 13.45
N PRO A 4 -16.63 -25.39 13.94
CA PRO A 4 -17.36 -24.48 14.81
C PRO A 4 -18.63 -24.03 14.08
N THR A 5 -19.79 -24.37 14.65
CA THR A 5 -21.13 -24.08 14.12
C THR A 5 -21.55 -22.62 14.33
N HIS A 6 -20.74 -21.84 15.06
CA HIS A 6 -20.90 -20.40 15.19
C HIS A 6 -20.01 -19.67 14.19
N GLY A 7 -20.62 -18.99 13.22
CA GLY A 7 -19.89 -18.06 12.35
C GLY A 7 -19.18 -16.96 13.16
N LEU A 8 -18.17 -16.34 12.55
CA LEU A 8 -17.45 -15.20 13.13
C LEU A 8 -18.40 -14.17 13.75
N SER A 9 -18.13 -13.78 15.00
CA SER A 9 -18.92 -12.73 15.64
C SER A 9 -18.73 -11.40 14.89
N PRO A 10 -19.78 -10.56 14.79
CA PRO A 10 -19.66 -9.23 14.17
C PRO A 10 -18.55 -8.38 14.80
N ALA A 11 -18.38 -8.48 16.13
CA ALA A 11 -17.33 -7.79 16.87
C ALA A 11 -15.93 -8.20 16.42
N LEU A 12 -15.69 -9.51 16.18
CA LEU A 12 -14.40 -9.99 15.69
C LEU A 12 -14.12 -9.51 14.25
N ILE A 13 -15.14 -9.47 13.39
CA ILE A 13 -15.00 -8.96 12.02
C ILE A 13 -14.61 -7.47 12.05
N VAL A 14 -15.28 -6.67 12.89
CA VAL A 14 -14.95 -5.24 13.07
C VAL A 14 -13.54 -5.08 13.64
N LEU A 15 -13.17 -5.88 14.65
CA LEU A 15 -11.81 -5.86 15.22
C LEU A 15 -10.75 -6.13 14.14
N MET A 16 -10.91 -7.19 13.34
CA MET A 16 -9.99 -7.52 12.25
C MET A 16 -9.96 -6.42 11.17
N SER A 17 -11.11 -5.80 10.88
CA SER A 17 -11.22 -4.69 9.93
C SER A 17 -10.48 -3.45 10.41
N VAL A 18 -10.67 -3.04 11.66
CA VAL A 18 -9.98 -1.88 12.26
C VAL A 18 -8.48 -2.15 12.37
N ALA A 19 -8.08 -3.35 12.81
CA ALA A 19 -6.67 -3.74 12.86
C ALA A 19 -6.00 -3.66 11.48
N THR A 20 -6.68 -4.15 10.45
CA THR A 20 -6.21 -4.11 9.06
C THR A 20 -6.03 -2.68 8.58
N GLY A 21 -7.02 -1.81 8.87
CA GLY A 21 -6.97 -0.38 8.53
C GLY A 21 -5.84 0.35 9.25
N LEU A 22 -5.69 0.15 10.55
CA LEU A 22 -4.65 0.81 11.36
C LEU A 22 -3.24 0.37 10.94
N ALA A 23 -3.05 -0.93 10.71
CA ALA A 23 -1.77 -1.47 10.26
C ALA A 23 -1.38 -0.90 8.90
N VAL A 24 -2.28 -0.91 7.91
CA VAL A 24 -1.95 -0.40 6.57
C VAL A 24 -1.75 1.11 6.53
N ALA A 25 -2.51 1.86 7.34
CA ALA A 25 -2.42 3.33 7.43
C ALA A 25 -1.01 3.79 7.83
N SER A 26 -0.32 2.99 8.66
CA SER A 26 1.02 3.31 9.14
C SER A 26 2.08 3.53 8.07
N ASN A 27 1.91 2.91 6.89
CA ASN A 27 2.84 3.07 5.78
C ASN A 27 2.73 4.44 5.09
N TYR A 28 1.69 5.23 5.39
CA TYR A 28 1.39 6.48 4.69
C TYR A 28 1.47 7.72 5.59
N TYR A 29 1.66 7.57 6.91
CA TYR A 29 1.68 8.70 7.84
C TYR A 29 2.77 9.73 7.56
N ALA A 30 3.94 9.30 7.09
CA ALA A 30 5.06 10.21 6.85
C ALA A 30 4.86 11.10 5.60
N GLN A 31 4.00 10.71 4.65
CA GLN A 31 3.85 11.41 3.37
C GLN A 31 3.44 12.89 3.52
N PRO A 32 2.36 13.25 4.24
CA PRO A 32 1.98 14.66 4.40
C PRO A 32 2.92 15.46 5.33
N LEU A 33 3.83 14.78 6.04
CA LEU A 33 4.70 15.38 7.05
C LEU A 33 6.15 15.56 6.54
N LEU A 34 6.41 15.14 5.30
CA LEU A 34 7.76 14.93 4.79
C LEU A 34 8.57 16.24 4.76
N ASP A 35 7.92 17.34 4.40
CA ASP A 35 8.49 18.68 4.40
C ASP A 35 8.90 19.14 5.81
N THR A 36 7.99 19.06 6.79
CA THR A 36 8.28 19.43 8.18
C THR A 36 9.38 18.57 8.79
N ILE A 37 9.37 17.26 8.51
CA ILE A 37 10.42 16.35 8.98
C ILE A 37 11.76 16.71 8.35
N ALA A 38 11.77 17.06 7.06
CA ALA A 38 12.97 17.52 6.38
C ALA A 38 13.52 18.79 7.03
N HIS A 39 12.68 19.78 7.31
CA HIS A 39 13.08 21.00 8.01
C HIS A 39 13.58 20.71 9.43
N HIS A 40 12.92 19.83 10.19
CA HIS A 40 13.30 19.52 11.56
C HIS A 40 14.69 18.89 11.68
N PHE A 41 15.04 18.00 10.75
CA PHE A 41 16.35 17.33 10.73
C PHE A 41 17.36 18.00 9.77
N SER A 42 17.04 19.19 9.22
CA SER A 42 17.86 19.92 8.24
C SER A 42 18.28 19.05 7.03
N LEU A 43 17.32 18.32 6.46
CA LEU A 43 17.53 17.33 5.41
C LEU A 43 17.30 17.92 4.03
N SER A 44 18.02 17.37 3.04
CA SER A 44 17.62 17.52 1.64
C SER A 44 16.32 16.77 1.36
N ALA A 45 15.60 17.15 0.31
CA ALA A 45 14.41 16.43 -0.13
C ALA A 45 14.71 14.95 -0.44
N SER A 46 15.85 14.65 -1.08
CA SER A 46 16.27 13.27 -1.33
C SER A 46 16.50 12.50 -0.03
N SER A 47 17.09 13.13 0.98
CA SER A 47 17.31 12.52 2.29
C SER A 47 15.98 12.20 3.00
N ALA A 48 15.01 13.11 2.94
CA ALA A 48 13.68 12.88 3.49
C ALA A 48 12.91 11.79 2.72
N GLY A 49 13.06 11.71 1.40
CA GLY A 49 12.46 10.66 0.56
C GLY A 49 12.85 9.23 0.95
N PHE A 50 14.00 9.03 1.60
CA PHE A 50 14.38 7.72 2.15
C PHE A 50 13.43 7.23 3.24
N ILE A 51 12.70 8.11 3.94
CA ILE A 51 11.72 7.72 4.96
C ILE A 51 10.58 6.93 4.30
N VAL A 52 9.99 7.47 3.22
CA VAL A 52 8.92 6.80 2.47
C VAL A 52 9.44 5.52 1.80
N THR A 53 10.64 5.59 1.24
CA THR A 53 11.32 4.44 0.62
C THR A 53 11.53 3.31 1.63
N ALA A 54 11.98 3.63 2.84
CA ALA A 54 12.22 2.66 3.91
C ALA A 54 10.92 1.99 4.38
N ALA A 55 9.82 2.73 4.49
CA ALA A 55 8.50 2.16 4.78
C ALA A 55 8.10 1.13 3.71
N GLN A 56 8.26 1.49 2.43
CA GLN A 56 7.86 0.65 1.30
C GLN A 56 8.74 -0.59 1.15
N LEU A 57 10.06 -0.46 1.30
CA LEU A 57 10.98 -1.60 1.28
C LEU A 57 10.78 -2.50 2.50
N GLY A 58 10.56 -1.92 3.68
CA GLY A 58 10.18 -2.65 4.89
C GLY A 58 8.93 -3.49 4.64
N TYR A 59 7.86 -2.87 4.13
CA TYR A 59 6.62 -3.57 3.78
C TYR A 59 6.85 -4.68 2.73
N ALA A 60 7.60 -4.41 1.66
CA ALA A 60 7.94 -5.39 0.63
C ALA A 60 8.70 -6.60 1.20
N ALA A 61 9.64 -6.37 2.10
CA ALA A 61 10.36 -7.42 2.82
C ALA A 61 9.40 -8.20 3.75
N GLY A 62 8.49 -7.51 4.44
CA GLY A 62 7.48 -8.15 5.29
C GLY A 62 6.56 -9.06 4.49
N LEU A 63 6.13 -8.62 3.31
CA LEU A 63 5.31 -9.42 2.40
C LEU A 63 6.04 -10.68 1.95
N LEU A 64 7.32 -10.56 1.63
CA LEU A 64 8.11 -11.67 1.12
C LEU A 64 8.48 -12.67 2.23
N PHE A 65 8.91 -12.18 3.40
CA PHE A 65 9.49 -13.03 4.45
C PHE A 65 8.49 -13.36 5.56
N LEU A 66 7.58 -12.47 5.94
CA LEU A 66 6.71 -12.66 7.11
C LEU A 66 5.33 -13.20 6.78
N VAL A 67 4.73 -12.82 5.64
CA VAL A 67 3.41 -13.36 5.24
C VAL A 67 3.42 -14.89 5.09
N PRO A 68 4.44 -15.52 4.48
CA PRO A 68 4.51 -16.98 4.39
C PRO A 68 4.61 -17.67 5.77
N LEU A 69 5.12 -16.99 6.80
CA LEU A 69 5.14 -17.52 8.17
C LEU A 69 3.73 -17.73 8.73
N GLY A 70 2.72 -17.02 8.22
CA GLY A 70 1.31 -17.20 8.59
C GLY A 70 0.73 -18.57 8.20
N ASP A 71 1.42 -19.28 7.31
CA ASP A 71 1.11 -20.67 6.96
C ASP A 71 1.92 -21.68 7.81
N MET A 72 2.94 -21.26 8.56
CA MET A 72 3.77 -22.17 9.36
C MET A 72 3.52 -22.05 10.87
N PHE A 73 3.30 -20.83 11.35
CA PHE A 73 3.15 -20.53 12.76
C PHE A 73 1.68 -20.36 13.16
N GLU A 74 1.41 -20.44 14.46
CA GLU A 74 0.10 -20.14 15.03
C GLU A 74 -0.25 -18.68 14.75
N ARG A 75 -1.37 -18.46 14.03
CA ARG A 75 -1.69 -17.16 13.41
C ARG A 75 -1.90 -16.05 14.43
N ARG A 76 -2.52 -16.33 15.57
CA ARG A 76 -2.77 -15.31 16.60
C ARG A 76 -1.47 -14.77 17.17
N THR A 77 -0.57 -15.65 17.58
CA THR A 77 0.73 -15.26 18.15
C THR A 77 1.55 -14.46 17.13
N LEU A 78 1.56 -14.90 15.87
CA LEU A 78 2.23 -14.17 14.79
C LEU A 78 1.63 -12.77 14.59
N ILE A 79 0.31 -12.66 14.45
CA ILE A 79 -0.40 -11.39 14.25
C ILE A 79 -0.13 -10.42 15.41
N VAL A 80 -0.24 -10.89 16.65
CA VAL A 80 -0.05 -10.05 17.85
C VAL A 80 1.40 -9.58 17.95
N SER A 81 2.37 -10.48 17.78
CA SER A 81 3.79 -10.12 17.84
C SER A 81 4.16 -9.12 16.75
N MET A 82 3.70 -9.32 15.51
CA MET A 82 3.94 -8.36 14.43
C MET A 82 3.28 -7.01 14.71
N THR A 83 2.06 -7.00 15.26
CA THR A 83 1.38 -5.75 15.64
C THR A 83 2.15 -4.99 16.72
N LEU A 84 2.68 -5.69 17.73
CA LEU A 84 3.52 -5.10 18.78
C LEU A 84 4.87 -4.59 18.23
N LEU A 85 5.51 -5.35 17.34
CA LEU A 85 6.78 -4.93 16.73
C LEU A 85 6.58 -3.72 15.81
N ALA A 86 5.46 -3.63 15.09
CA ALA A 86 5.08 -2.44 14.33
C ALA A 86 4.85 -1.23 15.25
N ALA A 87 4.19 -1.41 16.40
CA ALA A 87 4.06 -0.37 17.43
C ALA A 87 5.44 0.09 17.95
N GLY A 88 6.35 -0.86 18.20
CA GLY A 88 7.74 -0.56 18.57
C GLY A 88 8.49 0.24 17.50
N GLY A 89 8.31 -0.09 16.22
CA GLY A 89 8.84 0.69 15.11
C GLY A 89 8.34 2.15 15.13
N MET A 90 7.03 2.34 15.34
CA MET A 90 6.44 3.69 15.44
C MET A 90 6.94 4.43 16.68
N LEU A 91 7.14 3.74 17.79
CA LEU A 91 7.73 4.30 19.01
C LEU A 91 9.15 4.81 18.78
N ILE A 92 9.97 4.05 18.04
CA ILE A 92 11.32 4.45 17.63
C ILE A 92 11.25 5.68 16.73
N THR A 93 10.34 5.70 15.74
CA THR A 93 10.13 6.87 14.86
C THR A 93 9.70 8.10 15.66
N ALA A 94 8.76 7.96 16.59
CA ALA A 94 8.27 9.06 17.44
C ALA A 94 9.38 9.63 18.34
N SER A 95 10.27 8.76 18.83
CA SER A 95 11.39 9.11 19.71
C SER A 95 12.67 9.46 18.95
N SER A 96 12.62 9.54 17.63
CA SER A 96 13.82 9.70 16.80
C SER A 96 14.48 11.06 17.01
N GLN A 97 15.80 11.05 17.17
CA GLN A 97 16.66 12.24 17.28
C GLN A 97 17.57 12.40 16.05
N SER A 98 17.55 11.44 15.14
CA SER A 98 18.32 11.46 13.89
C SER A 98 17.55 10.77 12.77
N LEU A 99 17.89 11.12 11.52
CA LEU A 99 17.30 10.49 10.34
C LEU A 99 17.49 8.97 10.33
N SER A 100 18.67 8.47 10.72
CA SER A 100 18.95 7.02 10.76
C SER A 100 18.01 6.28 11.72
N MET A 101 17.76 6.85 12.90
CA MET A 101 16.82 6.28 13.88
C MET A 101 15.39 6.30 13.34
N MET A 102 15.00 7.38 12.66
CA MET A 102 13.69 7.48 12.01
C MET A 102 13.51 6.46 10.89
N ILE A 103 14.52 6.29 10.02
CA ILE A 103 14.51 5.30 8.94
C ILE A 103 14.39 3.89 9.52
N LEU A 104 15.14 3.57 10.58
CA LEU A 104 15.06 2.27 11.25
C LEU A 104 13.65 2.01 11.81
N GLY A 105 13.09 2.94 12.57
CA GLY A 105 11.73 2.81 13.12
C GLY A 105 10.67 2.66 12.02
N THR A 106 10.83 3.42 10.94
CA THR A 106 9.92 3.40 9.78
C THR A 106 10.03 2.09 9.01
N ALA A 107 11.24 1.58 8.79
CA ALA A 107 11.47 0.29 8.15
C ALA A 107 10.91 -0.87 8.98
N LEU A 108 11.11 -0.86 10.31
CA LEU A 108 10.55 -1.85 11.22
C LEU A 108 9.01 -1.80 11.21
N THR A 109 8.44 -0.60 11.24
CA THR A 109 6.99 -0.41 11.12
C THR A 109 6.47 -1.00 9.81
N GLY A 110 7.11 -0.68 8.68
CA GLY A 110 6.77 -1.23 7.37
C GLY A 110 6.85 -2.76 7.35
N LEU A 111 7.97 -3.31 7.82
CA LEU A 111 8.23 -4.75 7.90
C LEU A 111 7.13 -5.51 8.63
N PHE A 112 6.71 -5.01 9.79
CA PHE A 112 5.75 -5.71 10.64
C PHE A 112 4.29 -5.31 10.40
N SER A 113 4.00 -4.23 9.66
CA SER A 113 2.61 -3.80 9.36
C SER A 113 1.88 -4.65 8.32
N VAL A 114 2.51 -5.69 7.77
CA VAL A 114 1.92 -6.62 6.79
C VAL A 114 0.83 -7.54 7.37
N VAL A 115 0.48 -7.38 8.65
CA VAL A 115 -0.59 -8.11 9.37
C VAL A 115 -1.91 -8.14 8.59
N ALA A 116 -2.23 -7.06 7.86
CA ALA A 116 -3.38 -6.98 6.98
C ALA A 116 -3.50 -8.18 6.02
N GLN A 117 -2.37 -8.65 5.48
CA GLN A 117 -2.30 -9.75 4.53
C GLN A 117 -2.48 -11.13 5.17
N ILE A 118 -2.40 -11.22 6.50
CA ILE A 118 -2.64 -12.45 7.26
C ILE A 118 -4.08 -12.46 7.80
N LEU A 119 -4.60 -11.31 8.24
CA LEU A 119 -5.96 -11.16 8.76
C LEU A 119 -7.03 -11.46 7.71
N VAL A 120 -6.86 -10.99 6.47
CA VAL A 120 -7.86 -11.19 5.39
C VAL A 120 -8.05 -12.69 5.06
N PRO A 121 -7.00 -13.48 4.79
CA PRO A 121 -7.15 -14.93 4.59
C PRO A 121 -7.66 -15.65 5.84
N LEU A 122 -7.21 -15.26 7.04
CA LEU A 122 -7.69 -15.85 8.30
C LEU A 122 -9.20 -15.69 8.44
N ALA A 123 -9.73 -14.51 8.17
CA ALA A 123 -11.18 -14.27 8.22
C ALA A 123 -11.94 -15.10 7.19
N ALA A 124 -11.38 -15.28 5.99
CA ALA A 124 -11.98 -16.12 4.96
C ALA A 124 -12.02 -17.60 5.37
N THR A 125 -11.01 -18.09 6.10
CA THR A 125 -10.95 -19.44 6.67
C THR A 125 -11.99 -19.63 7.79
N LEU A 126 -12.15 -18.63 8.66
CA LEU A 126 -13.08 -18.69 9.80
C LEU A 126 -14.55 -18.44 9.39
N ALA A 127 -14.81 -17.77 8.27
CA ALA A 127 -16.14 -17.50 7.80
C ALA A 127 -16.81 -18.73 7.16
N THR A 128 -18.12 -18.87 7.39
CA THR A 128 -18.94 -19.86 6.66
C THR A 128 -18.97 -19.55 5.16
N PRO A 129 -19.16 -20.54 4.27
CA PRO A 129 -19.22 -20.30 2.83
C PRO A 129 -20.23 -19.21 2.43
N ALA A 130 -21.39 -19.17 3.10
CA ALA A 130 -22.46 -18.21 2.83
C ALA A 130 -22.09 -16.76 3.21
N THR A 131 -21.27 -16.56 4.25
CA THR A 131 -20.92 -15.22 4.76
C THR A 131 -19.50 -14.77 4.39
N ARG A 132 -18.69 -15.65 3.79
CA ARG A 132 -17.28 -15.41 3.47
C ARG A 132 -17.07 -14.13 2.67
N GLY A 133 -17.86 -13.90 1.61
CA GLY A 133 -17.75 -12.70 0.78
C GLY A 133 -18.00 -11.42 1.58
N LYS A 134 -19.06 -11.41 2.41
CA LYS A 134 -19.39 -10.28 3.29
C LYS A 134 -18.28 -9.99 4.30
N VAL A 135 -17.75 -11.03 4.96
CA VAL A 135 -16.67 -10.90 5.94
C VAL A 135 -15.40 -10.32 5.31
N VAL A 136 -14.96 -10.90 4.20
CA VAL A 136 -13.77 -10.42 3.48
C VAL A 136 -14.00 -8.99 3.00
N GLY A 137 -15.19 -8.69 2.47
CA GLY A 137 -15.57 -7.33 2.05
C GLY A 137 -15.49 -6.30 3.18
N THR A 138 -15.95 -6.64 4.38
CA THR A 138 -15.86 -5.74 5.54
C THR A 138 -14.41 -5.44 5.92
N ILE A 139 -13.56 -6.47 5.98
CA ILE A 139 -12.14 -6.28 6.36
C ILE A 139 -11.39 -5.50 5.27
N MET A 140 -11.68 -5.78 3.99
CA MET A 140 -11.13 -5.01 2.88
C MET A 140 -11.62 -3.56 2.89
N SER A 141 -12.83 -3.30 3.39
CA SER A 141 -13.32 -1.92 3.59
C SER A 141 -12.52 -1.19 4.66
N GLY A 142 -12.17 -1.86 5.77
CA GLY A 142 -11.25 -1.33 6.77
C GLY A 142 -9.85 -1.05 6.21
N LEU A 143 -9.30 -1.96 5.41
CA LEU A 143 -8.04 -1.77 4.69
C LEU A 143 -8.08 -0.52 3.83
N LEU A 144 -9.11 -0.39 2.98
CA LEU A 144 -9.28 0.76 2.11
C LEU A 144 -9.42 2.03 2.95
N LEU A 145 -10.33 2.06 3.92
CA LEU A 145 -10.53 3.22 4.78
C LEU A 145 -9.23 3.66 5.49
N GLY A 146 -8.42 2.70 5.96
CA GLY A 146 -7.12 2.95 6.54
C GLY A 146 -6.17 3.65 5.58
N ILE A 147 -6.02 3.12 4.36
CA ILE A 147 -5.17 3.75 3.31
C ILE A 147 -5.65 5.18 3.01
N LEU A 148 -6.97 5.36 2.91
CA LEU A 148 -7.58 6.61 2.47
C LEU A 148 -7.52 7.71 3.54
N LEU A 149 -7.76 7.36 4.80
CA LEU A 149 -7.76 8.32 5.90
C LEU A 149 -6.38 8.56 6.51
N ALA A 150 -5.39 7.70 6.24
CA ALA A 150 -4.07 7.80 6.85
C ALA A 150 -3.45 9.20 6.74
N ARG A 151 -3.45 9.77 5.53
CA ARG A 151 -2.83 11.08 5.26
C ARG A 151 -3.58 12.21 5.94
N THR A 152 -4.91 12.16 5.92
CA THR A 152 -5.77 13.19 6.53
C THR A 152 -5.64 13.18 8.05
N VAL A 153 -5.72 12.00 8.68
CA VAL A 153 -5.54 11.86 10.13
C VAL A 153 -4.13 12.25 10.55
N ALA A 154 -3.10 11.85 9.79
CA ALA A 154 -1.72 12.25 10.06
C ALA A 154 -1.54 13.77 10.02
N GLY A 155 -2.03 14.43 8.96
CA GLY A 155 -1.94 15.89 8.85
C GLY A 155 -2.67 16.63 9.97
N LEU A 156 -3.87 16.16 10.36
CA LEU A 156 -4.64 16.75 11.45
C LEU A 156 -3.93 16.59 12.80
N LEU A 157 -3.45 15.40 13.12
CA LEU A 157 -2.72 15.13 14.37
C LEU A 157 -1.40 15.92 14.43
N ALA A 158 -0.72 16.07 13.29
CA ALA A 158 0.50 16.85 13.23
C ALA A 158 0.26 18.35 13.43
N ASN A 159 -0.85 18.88 12.92
CA ASN A 159 -1.24 20.27 13.17
C ASN A 159 -1.59 20.54 14.66
N LEU A 160 -1.99 19.52 15.43
CA LEU A 160 -2.33 19.65 16.85
C LEU A 160 -1.11 19.57 17.79
N GLY A 161 -0.10 18.76 17.46
CA GLY A 161 1.01 18.48 18.36
C GLY A 161 2.34 18.18 17.67
N GLY A 162 2.51 18.62 16.42
CA GLY A 162 3.65 18.33 15.57
C GLY A 162 3.67 16.89 15.03
N TRP A 163 4.54 16.66 14.03
CA TRP A 163 4.63 15.38 13.32
C TRP A 163 4.86 14.15 14.21
N ARG A 164 5.54 14.31 15.37
CA ARG A 164 5.79 13.21 16.32
C ARG A 164 4.50 12.68 16.96
N THR A 165 3.49 13.53 17.13
CA THR A 165 2.21 13.15 17.76
C THR A 165 1.52 12.05 16.96
N VAL A 166 1.63 12.07 15.64
CA VAL A 166 1.09 11.03 14.75
C VAL A 166 1.64 9.65 15.12
N PHE A 167 2.96 9.55 15.31
CA PHE A 167 3.62 8.29 15.60
C PHE A 167 3.42 7.82 17.05
N TRP A 168 3.35 8.75 18.01
CA TRP A 168 2.99 8.42 19.40
C TRP A 168 1.58 7.84 19.51
N VAL A 169 0.60 8.52 18.92
CA VAL A 169 -0.81 8.06 18.92
C VAL A 169 -0.93 6.74 18.17
N ALA A 170 -0.34 6.62 16.99
CA ALA A 170 -0.39 5.39 16.22
C ALA A 170 0.27 4.20 16.94
N SER A 171 1.40 4.42 17.62
CA SER A 171 2.05 3.39 18.44
C SER A 171 1.16 2.90 19.57
N ALA A 172 0.54 3.83 20.32
CA ALA A 172 -0.39 3.49 21.40
C ALA A 172 -1.60 2.72 20.87
N LEU A 173 -2.21 3.17 19.77
CA LEU A 173 -3.34 2.49 19.15
C LEU A 173 -2.98 1.09 18.66
N MET A 174 -1.79 0.90 18.07
CA MET A 174 -1.30 -0.41 17.64
C MET A 174 -1.03 -1.34 18.82
N ALA A 175 -0.47 -0.85 19.93
CA ALA A 175 -0.27 -1.64 21.14
C ALA A 175 -1.61 -2.08 21.76
N LEU A 176 -2.58 -1.17 21.85
CA LEU A 176 -3.95 -1.49 22.29
C LEU A 176 -4.61 -2.50 21.35
N MET A 177 -4.42 -2.34 20.03
CA MET A 177 -4.93 -3.25 19.03
C MET A 177 -4.31 -4.65 19.17
N ALA A 178 -3.02 -4.76 19.47
CA ALA A 178 -2.36 -6.03 19.71
C ALA A 178 -2.99 -6.77 20.91
N VAL A 179 -3.28 -6.06 22.01
CA VAL A 179 -3.97 -6.62 23.17
C VAL A 179 -5.40 -7.06 22.82
N ALA A 180 -6.13 -6.25 22.06
CA ALA A 180 -7.48 -6.58 21.61
C ALA A 180 -7.48 -7.82 20.70
N LEU A 181 -6.55 -7.91 19.74
CA LEU A 181 -6.36 -9.07 18.87
C LEU A 181 -5.96 -10.32 19.65
N TRP A 182 -5.09 -10.19 20.66
CA TRP A 182 -4.70 -11.31 21.51
C TRP A 182 -5.89 -11.91 22.27
N ARG A 183 -6.82 -11.07 22.74
CA ARG A 183 -8.05 -11.49 23.42
C ARG A 183 -9.11 -12.01 22.45
N GLY A 184 -9.25 -11.40 21.27
CA GLY A 184 -10.33 -11.68 20.32
C GLY A 184 -10.05 -12.83 19.34
N LEU A 185 -8.80 -13.01 18.92
CA LEU A 185 -8.46 -14.02 17.92
C LEU A 185 -8.41 -15.44 18.53
N PRO A 186 -9.02 -16.44 17.87
CA PRO A 186 -8.85 -17.83 18.25
C PRO A 186 -7.41 -18.31 17.99
N LYS A 187 -6.93 -19.29 18.78
CA LYS A 187 -5.69 -20.01 18.47
C LYS A 187 -5.97 -20.96 17.31
N LEU A 188 -5.30 -20.77 16.17
CA LEU A 188 -5.33 -21.74 15.07
C LEU A 188 -3.92 -22.21 14.78
N LYS A 189 -3.72 -23.53 14.91
CA LYS A 189 -2.52 -24.18 14.40
C LYS A 189 -2.55 -24.17 12.88
N SER A 190 -1.39 -23.99 12.28
CA SER A 190 -1.24 -24.07 10.84
C SER A 190 -0.89 -25.52 10.45
N ASP A 191 -1.63 -26.09 9.50
CA ASP A 191 -1.51 -27.49 9.06
C ASP A 191 -0.60 -27.65 7.82
N THR A 192 0.50 -26.90 7.76
CA THR A 192 1.35 -26.89 6.54
C THR A 192 2.56 -27.81 6.69
N HIS A 193 2.77 -28.67 5.68
CA HIS A 193 3.88 -29.64 5.61
C HIS A 193 5.13 -29.14 4.87
N LEU A 194 5.15 -27.88 4.41
CA LEU A 194 6.28 -27.29 3.67
C LEU A 194 7.26 -26.60 4.62
N ASN A 195 8.57 -26.76 4.36
CA ASN A 195 9.60 -26.03 5.08
C ASN A 195 9.75 -24.60 4.53
N TYR A 196 10.13 -23.66 5.40
CA TYR A 196 10.20 -22.23 5.07
C TYR A 196 10.98 -21.89 3.78
N PRO A 197 12.17 -22.46 3.50
CA PRO A 197 12.89 -22.19 2.26
C PRO A 197 12.15 -22.67 1.01
N GLN A 198 11.40 -23.78 1.10
CA GLN A 198 10.59 -24.29 -0.02
C GLN A 198 9.41 -23.36 -0.29
N LEU A 199 8.82 -22.78 0.75
CA LEU A 199 7.73 -21.83 0.63
C LEU A 199 8.20 -20.54 -0.08
N LEU A 200 9.34 -19.99 0.32
CA LEU A 200 9.97 -18.85 -0.38
C LEU A 200 10.33 -19.22 -1.83
N GLY A 201 11.00 -20.36 -2.04
CA GLY A 201 11.36 -20.85 -3.37
C GLY A 201 10.16 -21.01 -4.29
N SER A 202 8.99 -21.38 -3.76
CA SER A 202 7.76 -21.51 -4.54
C SER A 202 7.21 -20.16 -5.05
N VAL A 203 7.43 -19.06 -4.32
CA VAL A 203 7.08 -17.71 -4.77
C VAL A 203 7.97 -17.29 -5.95
N PHE A 204 9.28 -17.53 -5.85
CA PHE A 204 10.22 -17.25 -6.93
C PHE A 204 9.96 -18.13 -8.17
N SER A 205 9.64 -19.41 -7.95
CA SER A 205 9.29 -20.34 -9.03
C SER A 205 8.08 -19.85 -9.84
N LEU A 206 7.05 -19.29 -9.17
CA LEU A 206 5.90 -18.69 -9.86
C LEU A 206 6.32 -17.53 -10.78
N PHE A 207 7.23 -16.66 -10.33
CA PHE A 207 7.76 -15.59 -11.17
C PHE A 207 8.59 -16.09 -12.36
N ILE A 208 9.35 -17.17 -12.18
CA ILE A 208 10.19 -17.73 -13.24
C ILE A 208 9.33 -18.35 -14.34
N HIS A 209 8.33 -19.14 -13.97
CA HIS A 209 7.56 -19.96 -14.91
C HIS A 209 6.36 -19.20 -15.50
N ASP A 210 5.71 -18.30 -14.75
CA ASP A 210 4.52 -17.60 -15.23
C ASP A 210 4.87 -16.25 -15.88
N LYS A 211 4.75 -16.22 -17.21
CA LYS A 211 5.01 -15.00 -18.02
C LYS A 211 3.92 -13.94 -17.82
N LEU A 212 2.68 -14.33 -17.53
CA LEU A 212 1.57 -13.42 -17.33
C LEU A 212 1.66 -12.76 -15.95
N LEU A 213 1.99 -13.52 -14.91
CA LEU A 213 2.29 -12.98 -13.57
C LEU A 213 3.38 -11.90 -13.64
N ARG A 214 4.51 -12.18 -14.31
CA ARG A 214 5.60 -11.21 -14.46
C ARG A 214 5.15 -9.91 -15.11
N THR A 215 4.38 -10.02 -16.18
CA THR A 215 3.87 -8.85 -16.91
C THR A 215 2.97 -8.03 -16.00
N ARG A 216 1.98 -8.66 -15.35
CA ARG A 216 1.04 -7.98 -14.44
C ARG A 216 1.73 -7.43 -13.18
N ALA A 217 2.74 -8.11 -12.66
CA ALA A 217 3.55 -7.64 -11.55
C ALA A 217 4.41 -6.42 -11.93
N LEU A 218 5.00 -6.40 -13.12
CA LEU A 218 5.77 -5.24 -13.61
C LEU A 218 4.86 -4.03 -13.87
N LEU A 219 3.66 -4.23 -14.43
CA LEU A 219 2.65 -3.17 -14.53
C LEU A 219 2.28 -2.63 -13.14
N GLY A 220 2.03 -3.50 -12.18
CA GLY A 220 1.75 -3.11 -10.79
C GLY A 220 2.89 -2.28 -10.19
N CYS A 221 4.13 -2.74 -10.36
CA CYS A 221 5.35 -2.06 -9.94
C CYS A 221 5.43 -0.63 -10.51
N LEU A 222 5.33 -0.46 -11.83
CA LEU A 222 5.41 0.87 -12.47
C LEU A 222 4.22 1.78 -12.16
N THR A 223 3.04 1.19 -11.96
CA THR A 223 1.82 1.92 -11.58
C THR A 223 1.95 2.47 -10.15
N PHE A 224 2.45 1.66 -9.21
CA PHE A 224 2.68 2.13 -7.84
C PHE A 224 3.90 3.05 -7.70
N ALA A 225 4.88 2.92 -8.59
CA ALA A 225 5.95 3.90 -8.73
C ALA A 225 5.38 5.28 -9.10
N ASN A 226 4.49 5.37 -10.10
CA ASN A 226 3.81 6.62 -10.46
C ASN A 226 3.06 7.25 -9.27
N PHE A 227 2.29 6.43 -8.56
CA PHE A 227 1.62 6.84 -7.33
C PHE A 227 2.63 7.42 -6.32
N SER A 228 3.72 6.70 -6.08
CA SER A 228 4.72 7.10 -5.09
C SER A 228 5.50 8.35 -5.52
N ILE A 229 5.67 8.58 -6.84
CA ILE A 229 6.27 9.81 -7.39
C ILE A 229 5.43 11.03 -7.05
N LEU A 230 4.12 10.96 -7.27
CA LEU A 230 3.23 12.06 -6.90
C LEU A 230 3.22 12.28 -5.39
N TRP A 231 2.87 11.24 -4.62
CA TRP A 231 2.58 11.38 -3.19
C TRP A 231 3.81 11.72 -2.34
N THR A 232 5.02 11.32 -2.75
CA THR A 232 6.26 11.63 -1.99
C THR A 232 6.66 13.10 -2.13
N SER A 233 6.51 13.69 -3.31
CA SER A 233 6.92 15.08 -3.56
C SER A 233 5.83 16.12 -3.33
N MET A 234 4.56 15.69 -3.28
CA MET A 234 3.41 16.59 -3.12
C MET A 234 3.50 17.44 -1.85
N ALA A 235 4.02 16.90 -0.75
CA ALA A 235 4.19 17.67 0.49
C ALA A 235 5.13 18.87 0.29
N PHE A 236 6.25 18.68 -0.41
CA PHE A 236 7.18 19.78 -0.70
C PHE A 236 6.57 20.82 -1.65
N LEU A 237 5.79 20.39 -2.65
CA LEU A 237 5.09 21.31 -3.55
C LEU A 237 4.12 22.23 -2.80
N LEU A 238 3.27 21.63 -1.95
CA LEU A 238 2.21 22.34 -1.28
C LEU A 238 2.69 23.17 -0.09
N ALA A 239 3.80 22.79 0.54
CA ALA A 239 4.44 23.57 1.59
C ALA A 239 5.20 24.79 1.05
N ALA A 240 5.73 24.72 -0.18
CA ALA A 240 6.44 25.82 -0.81
C ALA A 240 5.50 26.94 -1.35
N PRO A 241 6.02 28.16 -1.58
CA PRO A 241 5.29 29.19 -2.32
C PRO A 241 4.88 28.70 -3.72
N PRO A 242 3.68 29.08 -4.22
CA PRO A 242 2.76 30.08 -3.68
C PRO A 242 1.74 29.55 -2.65
N PHE A 243 1.74 28.26 -2.32
CA PHE A 243 0.68 27.66 -1.50
C PHE A 243 0.90 27.85 0.00
N GLY A 244 2.09 27.51 0.52
CA GLY A 244 2.39 27.67 1.95
C GLY A 244 1.44 26.89 2.87
N TYR A 245 0.96 25.72 2.42
CA TYR A 245 -0.05 24.95 3.14
C TYR A 245 0.51 24.23 4.35
N SER A 246 -0.29 24.17 5.42
CA SER A 246 0.03 23.38 6.60
C SER A 246 -0.09 21.88 6.33
N GLU A 247 0.55 21.06 7.17
CA GLU A 247 0.46 19.60 7.14
C GLU A 247 -0.99 19.09 7.13
N GLY A 248 -1.88 19.78 7.87
CA GLY A 248 -3.30 19.49 7.90
C GLY A 248 -3.97 19.68 6.54
N MET A 249 -3.70 20.80 5.87
CA MET A 249 -4.20 21.08 4.52
C MET A 249 -3.64 20.10 3.50
N ILE A 250 -2.35 19.79 3.56
CA ILE A 250 -1.70 18.78 2.70
C ILE A 250 -2.35 17.40 2.93
N GLY A 251 -2.63 17.03 4.18
CA GLY A 251 -3.32 15.80 4.54
C GLY A 251 -4.72 15.67 3.94
N LEU A 252 -5.44 16.77 3.72
CA LEU A 252 -6.78 16.75 3.09
C LEU A 252 -6.74 16.32 1.63
N PHE A 253 -5.62 16.49 0.91
CA PHE A 253 -5.48 15.93 -0.44
C PHE A 253 -5.58 14.41 -0.44
N GLY A 254 -5.30 13.75 0.70
CA GLY A 254 -5.62 12.34 0.92
C GLY A 254 -7.08 11.98 0.60
N LEU A 255 -8.03 12.89 0.82
CA LEU A 255 -9.44 12.70 0.49
C LEU A 255 -9.69 12.72 -1.03
N ALA A 256 -8.94 13.52 -1.80
CA ALA A 256 -8.99 13.47 -3.26
C ALA A 256 -8.47 12.12 -3.76
N GLY A 257 -7.35 11.64 -3.20
CA GLY A 257 -6.87 10.29 -3.49
C GLY A 257 -7.87 9.20 -3.13
N ALA A 258 -8.57 9.37 -1.99
CA ALA A 258 -9.67 8.51 -1.57
C ALA A 258 -10.82 8.46 -2.56
N ALA A 259 -11.28 9.61 -3.04
CA ALA A 259 -12.32 9.69 -4.05
C ALA A 259 -11.89 9.01 -5.36
N GLY A 260 -10.64 9.22 -5.80
CA GLY A 260 -10.07 8.54 -6.97
C GLY A 260 -10.08 7.02 -6.82
N ALA A 261 -9.56 6.53 -5.70
CA ALA A 261 -9.51 5.11 -5.38
C ALA A 261 -10.90 4.46 -5.32
N LEU A 262 -11.90 5.15 -4.75
CA LEU A 262 -13.28 4.69 -4.73
C LEU A 262 -13.91 4.69 -6.13
N GLY A 263 -13.52 5.63 -6.99
CA GLY A 263 -13.91 5.69 -8.40
C GLY A 263 -13.46 4.47 -9.21
N ALA A 264 -12.45 3.72 -8.74
CA ALA A 264 -11.97 2.51 -9.41
C ALA A 264 -12.85 1.26 -9.19
N ARG A 265 -13.87 1.31 -8.32
CA ARG A 265 -14.76 0.16 -8.03
C ARG A 265 -15.32 -0.54 -9.28
N PRO A 266 -15.78 0.17 -10.33
CA PRO A 266 -16.31 -0.48 -11.54
C PRO A 266 -15.26 -1.29 -12.32
N ALA A 267 -13.96 -1.05 -12.12
CA ALA A 267 -12.89 -1.76 -12.83
C ALA A 267 -12.95 -3.28 -12.60
N GLY A 268 -13.31 -3.71 -11.38
CA GLY A 268 -13.50 -5.14 -11.07
C GLY A 268 -14.62 -5.76 -11.88
N GLY A 269 -15.78 -5.08 -11.98
CA GLY A 269 -16.91 -5.56 -12.77
C GLY A 269 -16.63 -5.61 -14.27
N PHE A 270 -15.82 -4.69 -14.80
CA PHE A 270 -15.34 -4.76 -16.18
C PHE A 270 -14.36 -5.91 -16.41
N ALA A 271 -13.45 -6.13 -15.46
CA ALA A 271 -12.54 -7.28 -15.49
C ALA A 271 -13.30 -8.61 -15.46
N ASP A 272 -14.38 -8.69 -14.68
CA ASP A 272 -15.23 -9.86 -14.60
C ASP A 272 -15.98 -10.16 -15.89
N LYS A 273 -16.36 -9.13 -16.65
CA LYS A 273 -16.95 -9.23 -17.99
C LYS A 273 -15.93 -9.52 -19.11
N GLY A 274 -14.71 -9.93 -18.76
CA GLY A 274 -13.65 -10.22 -19.73
C GLY A 274 -12.99 -8.98 -20.35
N LYS A 275 -13.34 -7.77 -19.90
CA LYS A 275 -12.79 -6.51 -20.44
C LYS A 275 -11.50 -6.05 -19.74
N SER A 276 -10.84 -6.93 -18.98
CA SER A 276 -9.59 -6.65 -18.26
C SER A 276 -8.52 -6.00 -19.15
N HIS A 277 -8.44 -6.41 -20.41
CA HIS A 277 -7.52 -5.84 -21.39
C HIS A 277 -7.81 -4.36 -21.69
N LEU A 278 -9.05 -4.05 -22.04
CA LEU A 278 -9.49 -2.68 -22.34
C LEU A 278 -9.34 -1.79 -21.09
N THR A 279 -9.78 -2.28 -19.93
CA THR A 279 -9.66 -1.54 -18.66
C THR A 279 -8.20 -1.20 -18.34
N THR A 280 -7.27 -2.13 -18.58
CA THR A 280 -5.83 -1.88 -18.36
C THR A 280 -5.31 -0.83 -19.35
N THR A 281 -5.64 -0.97 -20.64
CA THR A 281 -5.17 -0.05 -21.69
C THR A 281 -5.66 1.38 -21.43
N PHE A 282 -6.96 1.57 -21.23
CA PHE A 282 -7.54 2.88 -20.91
C PHE A 282 -7.01 3.42 -19.58
N GLY A 283 -6.85 2.56 -18.57
CA GLY A 283 -6.28 2.96 -17.28
C GLY A 283 -4.86 3.53 -17.43
N LEU A 284 -4.00 2.89 -18.22
CA LEU A 284 -2.63 3.36 -18.44
C LEU A 284 -2.55 4.62 -19.30
N LEU A 285 -3.43 4.77 -20.29
CA LEU A 285 -3.54 6.02 -21.06
C LEU A 285 -4.02 7.18 -20.19
N LEU A 286 -5.04 6.95 -19.35
CA LEU A 286 -5.52 7.94 -18.39
C LEU A 286 -4.47 8.27 -17.33
N LEU A 287 -3.65 7.30 -16.91
CA LEU A 287 -2.52 7.53 -16.01
C LEU A 287 -1.48 8.45 -16.65
N LEU A 288 -1.19 8.29 -17.95
CA LEU A 288 -0.31 9.20 -18.67
C LEU A 288 -0.92 10.61 -18.77
N LEU A 289 -2.22 10.70 -19.09
CA LEU A 289 -2.92 11.97 -19.23
C LEU A 289 -3.09 12.71 -17.89
N SER A 290 -3.18 12.00 -16.76
CA SER A 290 -3.29 12.65 -15.45
C SER A 290 -2.08 13.52 -15.14
N TRP A 291 -0.89 13.16 -15.63
CA TRP A 291 0.32 13.97 -15.46
C TRP A 291 0.25 15.34 -16.13
N LEU A 292 -0.60 15.53 -17.15
CA LEU A 292 -0.85 16.86 -17.73
C LEU A 292 -1.54 17.78 -16.73
N ALA A 293 -2.54 17.27 -16.00
CA ALA A 293 -3.21 18.04 -14.94
C ALA A 293 -2.30 18.24 -13.72
N ILE A 294 -1.51 17.23 -13.36
CA ILE A 294 -0.53 17.29 -12.26
C ILE A 294 0.57 18.33 -12.57
N TRP A 295 1.02 18.43 -13.83
CA TRP A 295 1.99 19.44 -14.26
C TRP A 295 1.52 20.86 -13.91
N LEU A 296 0.25 21.16 -14.17
CA LEU A 296 -0.38 22.44 -13.84
C LEU A 296 -0.60 22.64 -12.33
N GLY A 297 -0.32 21.63 -11.50
CA GLY A 297 -0.49 21.67 -10.05
C GLY A 297 0.37 22.71 -9.33
N HIS A 298 1.46 23.19 -9.94
CA HIS A 298 2.28 24.27 -9.38
C HIS A 298 1.60 25.65 -9.44
N THR A 299 0.57 25.82 -10.28
CA THR A 299 -0.20 27.07 -10.39
C THR A 299 -1.65 26.92 -9.98
N SER A 300 -2.23 25.72 -10.10
CA SER A 300 -3.65 25.47 -9.83
C SER A 300 -3.87 24.24 -8.96
N VAL A 301 -4.38 24.48 -7.75
CA VAL A 301 -4.80 23.42 -6.82
C VAL A 301 -5.91 22.56 -7.43
N LEU A 302 -6.83 23.15 -8.19
CA LEU A 302 -7.90 22.39 -8.82
C LEU A 302 -7.35 21.42 -9.87
N ALA A 303 -6.37 21.85 -10.67
CA ALA A 303 -5.70 20.97 -11.63
C ALA A 303 -4.97 19.82 -10.92
N LEU A 304 -4.31 20.11 -9.79
CA LEU A 304 -3.67 19.09 -8.95
C LEU A 304 -4.69 18.07 -8.40
N ILE A 305 -5.84 18.54 -7.90
CA ILE A 305 -6.92 17.66 -7.40
C ILE A 305 -7.45 16.76 -8.51
N ILE A 306 -7.72 17.30 -9.70
CA ILE A 306 -8.16 16.51 -10.87
C ILE A 306 -7.08 15.48 -11.24
N GLY A 307 -5.82 15.89 -11.26
CA GLY A 307 -4.68 15.01 -11.51
C GLY A 307 -4.59 13.85 -10.52
N ILE A 308 -4.70 14.13 -9.22
CA ILE A 308 -4.72 13.13 -8.14
C ILE A 308 -5.90 12.17 -8.31
N LEU A 309 -7.11 12.69 -8.58
CA LEU A 309 -8.31 11.88 -8.75
C LEU A 309 -8.14 10.87 -9.90
N VAL A 310 -7.67 11.33 -11.06
CA VAL A 310 -7.46 10.48 -12.24
C VAL A 310 -6.30 9.51 -12.00
N LEU A 311 -5.19 9.96 -11.41
CA LEU A 311 -4.06 9.10 -11.09
C LEU A 311 -4.45 7.98 -10.10
N ASP A 312 -5.10 8.30 -8.99
CA ASP A 312 -5.47 7.29 -7.99
C ASP A 312 -6.57 6.33 -8.51
N LEU A 313 -7.51 6.83 -9.33
CA LEU A 313 -8.50 6.00 -10.02
C LEU A 313 -7.81 4.97 -10.93
N THR A 314 -6.85 5.42 -11.74
CA THR A 314 -6.16 4.55 -12.70
C THR A 314 -5.23 3.57 -12.00
N VAL A 315 -4.50 4.01 -10.98
CA VAL A 315 -3.65 3.16 -10.15
C VAL A 315 -4.46 2.02 -9.53
N GLN A 316 -5.59 2.34 -8.91
CA GLN A 316 -6.44 1.34 -8.27
C GLN A 316 -7.18 0.48 -9.30
N GLY A 317 -7.60 1.04 -10.42
CA GLY A 317 -8.26 0.30 -11.49
C GLY A 317 -7.34 -0.75 -12.12
N VAL A 318 -6.09 -0.38 -12.40
CA VAL A 318 -5.06 -1.30 -12.91
C VAL A 318 -4.68 -2.33 -11.85
N HIS A 319 -4.55 -1.93 -10.58
CA HIS A 319 -4.27 -2.84 -9.48
C HIS A 319 -5.35 -3.93 -9.32
N ILE A 320 -6.62 -3.53 -9.26
CA ILE A 320 -7.77 -4.45 -9.17
C ILE A 320 -7.78 -5.39 -10.38
N THR A 321 -7.59 -4.86 -11.59
CA THR A 321 -7.58 -5.65 -12.82
C THR A 321 -6.42 -6.67 -12.83
N ASN A 322 -5.22 -6.26 -12.38
CA ASN A 322 -4.06 -7.13 -12.28
C ASN A 322 -4.33 -8.27 -11.29
N GLN A 323 -4.90 -7.98 -10.12
CA GLN A 323 -5.26 -8.99 -9.13
C GLN A 323 -6.30 -9.98 -9.66
N THR A 324 -7.35 -9.49 -10.32
CA THR A 324 -8.39 -10.35 -10.92
C THR A 324 -7.80 -11.32 -11.95
N VAL A 325 -6.89 -10.84 -12.81
CA VAL A 325 -6.23 -11.69 -13.82
C VAL A 325 -5.27 -12.69 -13.16
N ILE A 326 -4.43 -12.23 -12.22
CA ILE A 326 -3.44 -13.08 -11.55
C ILE A 326 -4.11 -14.20 -10.75
N TYR A 327 -5.16 -13.90 -9.98
CA TYR A 327 -5.78 -14.88 -9.09
C TYR A 327 -6.59 -15.95 -9.83
N ARG A 328 -6.97 -15.70 -11.10
CA ARG A 328 -7.62 -16.71 -11.96
C ARG A 328 -6.66 -17.81 -12.43
N LEU A 329 -5.37 -17.52 -12.55
CA LEU A 329 -4.37 -18.47 -13.04
C LEU A 329 -4.15 -19.66 -12.10
N HIS A 330 -3.97 -19.41 -10.80
CA HIS A 330 -3.73 -20.46 -9.81
C HIS A 330 -4.54 -20.23 -8.51
N PRO A 331 -5.83 -20.65 -8.47
CA PRO A 331 -6.69 -20.46 -7.31
C PRO A 331 -6.11 -21.04 -6.01
N GLY A 332 -5.36 -22.15 -6.08
CA GLY A 332 -4.72 -22.82 -4.94
C GLY A 332 -3.40 -22.19 -4.48
N ALA A 333 -2.88 -21.17 -5.18
CA ALA A 333 -1.63 -20.49 -4.82
C ALA A 333 -1.82 -19.00 -4.47
N ARG A 334 -3.06 -18.60 -4.13
CA ARG A 334 -3.42 -17.20 -3.93
C ARG A 334 -2.49 -16.44 -2.98
N ASN A 335 -2.18 -16.98 -1.79
CA ASN A 335 -1.28 -16.31 -0.83
C ASN A 335 0.11 -16.05 -1.44
N ARG A 336 0.66 -17.01 -2.19
CA ARG A 336 1.98 -16.92 -2.84
C ARG A 336 1.97 -15.93 -4.01
N LEU A 337 0.91 -15.94 -4.81
CA LEU A 337 0.71 -14.98 -5.89
C LEU A 337 0.55 -13.55 -5.36
N THR A 338 -0.25 -13.37 -4.29
CA THR A 338 -0.42 -12.09 -3.62
C THR A 338 0.91 -11.59 -3.06
N ALA A 339 1.65 -12.42 -2.32
CA ALA A 339 2.95 -12.04 -1.77
C ALA A 339 3.89 -11.59 -2.89
N GLY A 340 4.02 -12.39 -3.94
CA GLY A 340 4.84 -12.08 -5.08
C GLY A 340 4.47 -10.76 -5.79
N TYR A 341 3.20 -10.63 -6.19
CA TYR A 341 2.68 -9.43 -6.86
C TYR A 341 2.84 -8.17 -6.00
N MET A 342 2.44 -8.24 -4.73
CA MET A 342 2.49 -7.11 -3.81
C MET A 342 3.93 -6.72 -3.46
N THR A 343 4.85 -7.68 -3.37
CA THR A 343 6.29 -7.37 -3.20
C THR A 343 6.80 -6.57 -4.39
N SER A 344 6.53 -6.98 -5.63
CA SER A 344 6.89 -6.19 -6.82
C SER A 344 6.22 -4.81 -6.82
N TYR A 345 4.95 -4.73 -6.42
CA TYR A 345 4.19 -3.49 -6.30
C TYR A 345 4.91 -2.50 -5.37
N PHE A 346 5.25 -2.91 -4.15
CA PHE A 346 5.92 -2.06 -3.16
C PHE A 346 7.40 -1.76 -3.47
N ILE A 347 8.11 -2.66 -4.17
CA ILE A 347 9.44 -2.34 -4.74
C ILE A 347 9.32 -1.17 -5.72
N GLY A 348 8.30 -1.19 -6.58
CA GLY A 348 8.00 -0.08 -7.48
C GLY A 348 7.70 1.21 -6.73
N GLY A 349 6.92 1.13 -5.65
CA GLY A 349 6.69 2.26 -4.76
C GLY A 349 7.97 2.86 -4.21
N ALA A 350 8.85 2.02 -3.66
CA ALA A 350 10.15 2.43 -3.12
C ALA A 350 11.02 3.12 -4.17
N ALA A 351 11.12 2.53 -5.37
CA ALA A 351 11.83 3.14 -6.49
C ALA A 351 11.20 4.49 -6.89
N GLY A 352 9.87 4.56 -6.95
CA GLY A 352 9.13 5.79 -7.23
C GLY A 352 9.39 6.89 -6.20
N SER A 353 9.44 6.57 -4.92
CA SER A 353 9.74 7.51 -3.84
C SER A 353 11.17 8.06 -3.93
N LEU A 354 12.15 7.20 -4.23
CA LEU A 354 13.54 7.64 -4.47
C LEU A 354 13.65 8.56 -5.70
N ILE A 355 13.04 8.15 -6.82
CA ILE A 355 12.99 8.94 -8.05
C ILE A 355 12.33 10.30 -7.75
N SER A 356 11.20 10.30 -7.05
CA SER A 356 10.46 11.51 -6.67
C SER A 356 11.33 12.53 -5.96
N ALA A 357 12.00 12.08 -4.89
CA ALA A 357 12.71 12.95 -3.99
C ALA A 357 13.98 13.50 -4.64
N SER A 358 14.68 12.67 -5.42
CA SER A 358 15.81 13.09 -6.24
C SER A 358 15.40 14.06 -7.36
N ALA A 359 14.30 13.77 -8.07
CA ALA A 359 13.81 14.62 -9.14
C ALA A 359 13.36 16.00 -8.63
N TRP A 360 12.69 16.03 -7.47
CA TRP A 360 12.34 17.27 -6.79
C TRP A 360 13.59 18.09 -6.42
N GLN A 361 14.62 17.44 -5.87
CA GLN A 361 15.84 18.14 -5.47
C GLN A 361 16.60 18.78 -6.64
N HIS A 362 16.66 18.11 -7.80
CA HIS A 362 17.46 18.59 -8.94
C HIS A 362 16.68 19.50 -9.91
N ALA A 363 15.37 19.28 -10.06
CA ALA A 363 14.57 19.96 -11.07
C ALA A 363 13.16 20.37 -10.58
N GLY A 364 12.93 20.38 -9.26
CA GLY A 364 11.67 20.79 -8.65
C GLY A 364 10.48 19.98 -9.15
N TRP A 365 9.32 20.64 -9.24
CA TRP A 365 8.07 20.01 -9.68
C TRP A 365 8.14 19.49 -11.13
N ALA A 366 8.84 20.20 -12.01
CA ALA A 366 9.01 19.78 -13.40
C ALA A 366 9.74 18.42 -13.49
N GLY A 367 10.81 18.25 -12.70
CA GLY A 367 11.51 16.97 -12.59
C GLY A 367 10.62 15.82 -12.14
N VAL A 368 9.80 16.06 -11.11
CA VAL A 368 8.82 15.08 -10.62
C VAL A 368 7.84 14.67 -11.73
N CYS A 369 7.26 15.64 -12.42
CA CYS A 369 6.27 15.37 -13.46
C CYS A 369 6.89 14.65 -14.67
N LEU A 370 8.09 15.04 -15.11
CA LEU A 370 8.81 14.35 -16.17
C LEU A 370 9.13 12.90 -15.79
N SER A 371 9.51 12.66 -14.52
CA SER A 371 9.73 11.31 -14.00
C SER A 371 8.45 10.49 -14.03
N GLY A 372 7.34 11.06 -13.59
CA GLY A 372 6.02 10.45 -13.66
C GLY A 372 5.60 10.07 -15.08
N VAL A 373 5.68 11.01 -16.02
CA VAL A 373 5.42 10.79 -17.45
C VAL A 373 6.32 9.67 -18.00
N THR A 374 7.61 9.68 -17.67
CA THR A 374 8.56 8.65 -18.13
C THR A 374 8.16 7.27 -17.62
N VAL A 375 7.84 7.14 -16.33
CA VAL A 375 7.41 5.86 -15.75
C VAL A 375 6.05 5.42 -16.33
N ALA A 376 5.12 6.34 -16.58
CA ALA A 376 3.84 6.04 -17.23
C ALA A 376 4.03 5.54 -18.68
N LEU A 377 4.93 6.16 -19.45
CA LEU A 377 5.30 5.71 -20.81
C LEU A 377 5.95 4.32 -20.79
N LEU A 378 6.86 4.07 -19.84
CA LEU A 378 7.44 2.74 -19.64
C LEU A 378 6.37 1.70 -19.30
N ASN A 379 5.36 2.07 -18.51
CA ASN A 379 4.24 1.20 -18.15
C ASN A 379 3.40 0.83 -19.39
N LEU A 380 3.11 1.80 -20.26
CA LEU A 380 2.47 1.56 -21.57
C LEU A 380 3.33 0.68 -22.48
N LEU A 381 4.65 0.89 -22.52
CA LEU A 381 5.56 0.07 -23.32
C LEU A 381 5.59 -1.40 -22.83
N VAL A 382 5.64 -1.61 -21.51
CA VAL A 382 5.56 -2.94 -20.89
C VAL A 382 4.24 -3.60 -21.23
N TRP A 383 3.13 -2.85 -21.14
CA TRP A 383 1.81 -3.34 -21.49
C TRP A 383 1.72 -3.77 -22.95
N TRP A 384 2.18 -2.91 -23.86
CA TRP A 384 2.18 -3.17 -25.29
C TRP A 384 3.05 -4.39 -25.67
N ARG A 385 4.23 -4.54 -25.07
CA ARG A 385 5.07 -5.74 -25.27
C ARG A 385 4.49 -7.00 -24.64
N GLY A 386 3.74 -6.85 -23.55
CA GLY A 386 3.08 -7.94 -22.84
C GLY A 386 1.75 -8.38 -23.46
N PHE A 387 1.19 -7.57 -24.36
CA PHE A 387 -0.12 -7.71 -25.02
C PHE A 387 -0.36 -9.12 -25.56
N HIS A 388 0.60 -9.68 -26.30
CA HIS A 388 0.49 -11.00 -26.95
C HIS A 388 0.43 -12.18 -25.98
N ARG A 389 0.70 -11.99 -24.69
CA ARG A 389 0.72 -13.08 -23.70
C ARG A 389 -0.63 -13.32 -23.03
N GLN A 390 -1.59 -12.41 -23.22
CA GLN A 390 -2.89 -12.47 -22.57
C GLN A 390 -3.98 -13.02 -23.50
N GLU A 391 -3.85 -12.81 -24.81
CA GLU A 391 -4.70 -13.43 -25.83
C GLU A 391 -4.54 -14.95 -25.92
N ALA A 392 -3.44 -15.52 -25.40
CA ALA A 392 -3.21 -16.96 -25.37
C ALA A 392 -3.87 -17.69 -24.17
N VAL A 393 -4.47 -16.94 -23.22
CA VAL A 393 -5.04 -17.46 -21.96
C VAL A 393 -6.56 -17.26 -21.88
N ASN A 394 -7.12 -16.33 -22.65
CA ASN A 394 -8.56 -16.25 -22.93
C ASN A 394 -8.87 -17.13 -24.14
#